data_AF-X1STP2-F1
#
_entry.id   AF-X1STP2-F1
#
_cell.length_a   1.000
_cell.length_b   1.000
_cell.length_c   1.000
_cell.angle_alpha   90.00
_cell.angle_beta   90.00
_cell.angle_gamma   90.00
#
_symmetry.space_group_name_H-M   'P 1'
#
loop_
_entity.id
_entity.type
_entity.pdbx_description
1 polymer ?
#
loop_
_entity_poly.entity_id
_entity_poly.type
_entity_poly.pdbx_seq_one_letter_code
_entity_poly.pdbx_strand_id
1 'polypeptide(L)'
;MPFPKGITVDWSWQDIAPEDMAAVEVGDLKAPTKPLDMAGQKITNLPTPTAGNEPATKEFVESLAQGLDWQESVLDELAEPPVSPITGDRYLVIATATGDWVGHEDDIAEWDGSAWVFTTPNTGFAVWIEDVGRQKVYNGTNWVAFGTTVDHGNLIGLGDDDHAQYLNNVRHDVPERHPLGTVVPHDNLNDLAEKAHASLSGIGTSDHHAKTGNYEVFPNTELVTGLPAAAVGNVGRVMRERTGAGQTTRICICVENAADGYEWVQIGIST
;
A
#
# COMPACT_ATOMS: atom_id res chain seq x y z
N MET A 1 -79.38 46.49 10.75
CA MET A 1 -79.79 47.63 9.90
C MET A 1 -80.15 47.07 8.53
N PRO A 2 -81.27 47.47 7.90
CA PRO A 2 -81.64 46.93 6.59
C PRO A 2 -80.73 47.54 5.52
N PHE A 3 -80.14 46.70 4.66
CA PHE A 3 -79.33 47.18 3.54
C PHE A 3 -80.26 47.86 2.51
N PRO A 4 -79.95 49.05 2.00
CA PRO A 4 -80.78 49.71 1.00
C PRO A 4 -80.77 48.91 -0.31
N LYS A 5 -81.94 48.49 -0.79
CA LYS A 5 -82.09 47.92 -2.14
C LYS A 5 -81.98 49.04 -3.16
N GLY A 6 -81.00 48.95 -4.07
CA GLY A 6 -80.92 49.81 -5.25
C GLY A 6 -79.65 50.64 -5.39
N ILE A 7 -78.69 50.55 -4.47
CA ILE A 7 -77.34 51.08 -4.70
C ILE A 7 -76.51 49.94 -5.27
N THR A 8 -75.91 50.14 -6.44
CA THR A 8 -74.84 49.28 -6.94
C THR A 8 -73.73 49.30 -5.90
N VAL A 9 -73.67 48.26 -5.06
CA VAL A 9 -72.48 47.99 -4.26
C VAL A 9 -71.38 47.81 -5.29
N ASP A 10 -70.48 48.78 -5.34
CA ASP A 10 -69.31 48.67 -6.19
C ASP A 10 -68.45 47.55 -5.62
N TRP A 11 -68.54 46.38 -6.24
CA TRP A 11 -67.64 45.25 -6.01
C TRP A 11 -66.34 45.43 -6.78
N SER A 12 -66.08 46.61 -7.38
CA SER A 12 -64.73 46.93 -7.77
C SER A 12 -63.88 46.85 -6.52
N TRP A 13 -62.94 45.92 -6.55
CA TRP A 13 -61.97 45.62 -5.51
C TRP A 13 -61.00 46.80 -5.27
N GLN A 14 -61.50 48.03 -5.26
CA GLN A 14 -60.65 49.21 -5.46
C GLN A 14 -60.09 49.83 -4.21
N ASP A 15 -60.54 49.47 -3.01
CA ASP A 15 -59.86 49.89 -1.79
C ASP A 15 -59.88 48.74 -0.77
N ILE A 16 -59.03 47.73 -0.97
CA ILE A 16 -58.61 46.90 0.17
C ILE A 16 -57.87 47.86 1.08
N ALA A 17 -58.37 48.06 2.29
CA ALA A 17 -57.75 48.96 3.23
C ALA A 17 -56.31 48.47 3.53
N PRO A 18 -55.30 49.34 3.68
CA PRO A 18 -53.92 48.91 3.91
C PRO A 18 -53.77 47.94 5.11
N GLU A 19 -54.64 48.08 6.11
CA GLU A 19 -54.76 47.17 7.25
C GLU A 19 -55.19 45.75 6.87
N ASP A 20 -55.99 45.58 5.83
CA ASP A 20 -56.44 44.28 5.31
C ASP A 20 -55.36 43.63 4.41
N MET A 21 -54.39 44.42 3.91
CA MET A 21 -53.22 43.92 3.17
C MET A 21 -52.01 43.61 4.08
N ALA A 22 -52.01 44.12 5.31
CA ALA A 22 -50.87 44.05 6.23
C ALA A 22 -50.55 42.62 6.74
N ALA A 23 -51.45 41.66 6.49
CA ALA A 23 -51.32 40.28 6.96
C ALA A 23 -51.23 39.25 5.81
N VAL A 24 -51.11 39.67 4.54
CA VAL A 24 -50.99 38.72 3.43
C VAL A 24 -49.60 38.07 3.47
N GLU A 25 -49.54 36.81 3.87
CA GLU A 25 -48.30 36.04 3.84
C GLU A 25 -48.06 35.49 2.43
N VAL A 26 -46.79 35.22 2.08
CA VAL A 26 -46.42 34.64 0.78
C VAL A 26 -47.13 33.30 0.54
N GLY A 27 -47.43 32.55 1.62
CA GLY A 27 -48.19 31.30 1.56
C GLY A 27 -49.67 31.44 1.20
N ASP A 28 -50.25 32.62 1.38
CA ASP A 28 -51.65 32.91 1.03
C ASP A 28 -51.82 33.28 -0.45
N LEU A 29 -50.70 33.50 -1.15
CA LEU A 29 -50.70 33.78 -2.58
C LEU A 29 -51.02 32.52 -3.36
N LYS A 30 -51.82 32.67 -4.43
CA LYS A 30 -52.04 31.57 -5.39
C LYS A 30 -50.70 31.11 -5.96
N ALA A 31 -50.59 29.80 -6.16
CA ALA A 31 -49.41 29.19 -6.76
C ALA A 31 -49.01 29.96 -8.04
N PRO A 32 -47.75 30.43 -8.13
CA PRO A 32 -47.32 31.19 -9.28
C PRO A 32 -47.36 30.32 -10.53
N THR A 33 -48.06 30.80 -11.56
CA THR A 33 -48.16 30.12 -12.86
C THR A 33 -47.09 30.57 -13.86
N LYS A 34 -46.22 31.47 -13.42
CA LYS A 34 -45.08 32.06 -14.16
C LYS A 34 -43.87 32.19 -13.21
N PRO A 35 -42.64 32.31 -13.73
CA PRO A 35 -41.46 32.59 -12.90
C PRO A 35 -41.68 33.81 -12.00
N LEU A 36 -41.24 33.70 -10.75
CA LEU A 36 -41.26 34.80 -9.79
C LEU A 36 -39.96 35.60 -9.92
N ASP A 37 -40.03 36.79 -10.48
CA ASP A 37 -38.90 37.72 -10.51
C ASP A 37 -38.73 38.37 -9.13
N MET A 38 -37.50 38.40 -8.61
CA MET A 38 -37.17 39.00 -7.32
C MET A 38 -36.82 40.48 -7.44
N ALA A 39 -36.59 41.03 -8.64
CA ALA A 39 -36.31 42.46 -8.85
C ALA A 39 -35.22 43.03 -7.91
N GLY A 40 -34.21 42.22 -7.56
CA GLY A 40 -33.12 42.58 -6.66
C GLY A 40 -33.42 42.45 -5.16
N GLN A 41 -34.60 41.99 -4.77
CA GLN A 41 -34.94 41.70 -3.38
C GLN A 41 -34.12 40.50 -2.86
N LYS A 42 -33.64 40.61 -1.61
CA LYS A 42 -32.88 39.54 -0.95
C LYS A 42 -33.83 38.53 -0.30
N ILE A 43 -33.50 37.24 -0.41
CA ILE A 43 -34.14 36.17 0.36
C ILE A 43 -33.26 35.93 1.60
N THR A 44 -33.81 36.16 2.79
CA THR A 44 -33.08 36.05 4.08
C THR A 44 -33.74 35.02 4.99
N ASN A 45 -33.02 34.56 6.03
CA ASN A 45 -33.51 33.60 7.05
C ASN A 45 -33.91 32.23 6.48
N LEU A 46 -33.21 31.73 5.46
CA LEU A 46 -33.41 30.37 4.97
C LEU A 46 -32.92 29.33 6.00
N PRO A 47 -33.66 28.25 6.25
CA PRO A 47 -33.19 27.15 7.09
C PRO A 47 -32.09 26.34 6.38
N THR A 48 -31.37 25.50 7.13
CA THR A 48 -30.42 24.55 6.56
C THR A 48 -31.16 23.58 5.61
N PRO A 49 -30.75 23.47 4.33
CA PRO A 49 -31.38 22.55 3.39
C PRO A 49 -31.25 21.09 3.84
N THR A 50 -32.34 20.35 3.67
CA THR A 50 -32.48 18.92 3.97
C THR A 50 -32.91 18.10 2.76
N ALA A 51 -33.43 18.75 1.71
CA ALA A 51 -33.84 18.13 0.45
C ALA A 51 -33.28 18.87 -0.78
N GLY A 52 -33.08 18.16 -1.88
CA GLY A 52 -32.43 18.71 -3.09
C GLY A 52 -33.23 19.76 -3.87
N ASN A 53 -34.49 20.01 -3.49
CA ASN A 53 -35.35 21.02 -4.10
C ASN A 53 -35.54 22.27 -3.21
N GLU A 54 -34.83 22.35 -2.09
CA GLU A 54 -34.85 23.51 -1.19
C GLU A 54 -33.80 24.55 -1.62
N PRO A 55 -34.08 25.85 -1.44
CA PRO A 55 -33.09 26.89 -1.69
C PRO A 55 -31.93 26.78 -0.68
N ALA A 56 -30.70 26.76 -1.17
CA ALA A 56 -29.49 26.70 -0.35
C ALA A 56 -28.82 28.07 -0.18
N THR A 57 -28.24 28.31 1.00
CA THR A 57 -27.35 29.47 1.19
C THR A 57 -25.99 29.20 0.56
N LYS A 58 -25.30 30.26 0.15
CA LYS A 58 -23.92 30.17 -0.36
C LYS A 58 -23.00 29.48 0.66
N GLU A 59 -23.08 29.90 1.92
CA GLU A 59 -22.33 29.30 3.03
C GLU A 59 -22.59 27.80 3.19
N PHE A 60 -23.85 27.35 3.05
CA PHE A 60 -24.16 25.92 3.13
C PHE A 60 -23.49 25.13 2.00
N VAL A 61 -23.57 25.63 0.76
CA VAL A 61 -22.92 24.98 -0.39
C VAL A 61 -21.40 24.97 -0.23
N GLU A 62 -20.80 26.08 0.23
CA GLU A 62 -19.36 26.18 0.49
C GLU A 62 -18.91 25.26 1.63
N SER A 63 -19.72 25.10 2.67
CA SER A 63 -19.45 24.19 3.78
C SER A 63 -19.39 22.72 3.33
N LEU A 64 -20.28 22.33 2.40
CA LEU A 64 -20.27 21.00 1.79
C LEU A 64 -19.06 20.81 0.86
N ALA A 65 -18.60 21.89 0.25
CA ALA A 65 -17.41 21.90 -0.60
C ALA A 65 -16.08 21.86 0.18
N GLN A 66 -16.07 21.62 1.50
CA GLN A 66 -14.84 21.46 2.34
C GLN A 66 -13.82 22.60 2.19
N GLY A 67 -14.26 23.86 2.26
CA GLY A 67 -13.34 25.00 2.23
C GLY A 67 -12.67 25.24 0.88
N LEU A 68 -13.21 24.64 -0.19
CA LEU A 68 -12.81 24.96 -1.56
C LEU A 68 -13.45 26.26 -2.03
N ASP A 69 -12.64 27.10 -2.66
CA ASP A 69 -13.05 28.33 -3.32
C ASP A 69 -13.10 28.08 -4.84
N TRP A 70 -14.28 27.64 -5.29
CA TRP A 70 -14.50 27.22 -6.68
C TRP A 70 -14.47 28.39 -7.65
N GLN A 71 -13.60 28.26 -8.66
CA GLN A 71 -13.52 29.16 -9.79
C GLN A 71 -14.26 28.57 -11.00
N GLU A 72 -14.63 29.44 -11.97
CA GLU A 72 -15.11 28.97 -13.27
C GLU A 72 -14.05 28.05 -13.93
N SER A 73 -14.45 27.22 -14.88
CA SER A 73 -13.51 26.34 -15.57
C SER A 73 -12.43 27.14 -16.31
N VAL A 74 -11.31 26.46 -16.57
CA VAL A 74 -10.27 26.91 -17.49
C VAL A 74 -10.20 25.93 -18.66
N LEU A 75 -9.92 26.46 -19.85
CA LEU A 75 -9.81 25.67 -21.06
C LEU A 75 -8.62 24.69 -20.98
N ASP A 76 -7.48 25.17 -20.51
CA ASP A 76 -6.23 24.42 -20.44
C ASP A 76 -5.25 24.99 -19.40
N GLU A 77 -4.14 24.30 -19.18
CA GLU A 77 -3.00 24.73 -18.37
C GLU A 77 -1.73 24.93 -19.22
N LEU A 78 -1.30 26.19 -19.38
CA LEU A 78 -0.32 26.57 -20.40
C LEU A 78 0.75 27.53 -19.85
N ALA A 79 1.95 27.49 -20.44
CA ALA A 79 3.06 28.38 -20.10
C ALA A 79 3.15 29.59 -21.06
N GLU A 80 2.41 29.56 -22.16
CA GLU A 80 2.38 30.64 -23.17
C GLU A 80 0.91 30.96 -23.48
N PRO A 81 0.53 32.26 -23.56
CA PRO A 81 -0.81 32.64 -23.96
C PRO A 81 -1.12 32.14 -25.38
N PRO A 82 -2.36 31.69 -25.64
CA PRO A 82 -2.81 31.45 -27.00
C PRO A 82 -2.67 32.70 -27.88
N VAL A 83 -2.33 32.51 -29.15
CA VAL A 83 -2.14 33.60 -30.12
C VAL A 83 -3.44 34.33 -30.52
N SER A 84 -4.60 33.69 -30.31
CA SER A 84 -5.91 34.23 -30.69
C SER A 84 -6.99 33.90 -29.64
N PRO A 85 -6.90 34.47 -28.42
CA PRO A 85 -7.92 34.25 -27.39
C PRO A 85 -9.22 34.97 -27.76
N ILE A 86 -10.34 34.41 -27.34
CA ILE A 86 -11.66 35.06 -27.38
C ILE A 86 -12.06 35.55 -25.98
N THR A 87 -12.90 36.58 -25.91
CA THR A 87 -13.33 37.14 -24.62
C THR A 87 -13.95 36.07 -23.73
N GLY A 88 -13.48 35.99 -22.50
CA GLY A 88 -13.89 34.99 -21.52
C GLY A 88 -13.08 33.69 -21.56
N ASP A 89 -12.09 33.55 -22.44
CA ASP A 89 -11.16 32.43 -22.37
C ASP A 89 -10.34 32.49 -21.08
N ARG A 90 -10.29 31.37 -20.35
CA ARG A 90 -9.58 31.25 -19.08
C ARG A 90 -8.56 30.13 -19.15
N TYR A 91 -7.37 30.37 -18.62
CA TYR A 91 -6.27 29.41 -18.59
C TYR A 91 -5.59 29.42 -17.22
N LEU A 92 -5.11 28.25 -16.81
CA LEU A 92 -4.20 28.16 -15.66
C LEU A 92 -2.76 28.39 -16.15
N VAL A 93 -2.09 29.42 -15.63
CA VAL A 93 -0.70 29.71 -16.00
C VAL A 93 0.24 28.78 -15.24
N ILE A 94 0.94 27.90 -15.96
CA ILE A 94 1.90 26.98 -15.35
C ILE A 94 3.31 27.58 -15.30
N ALA A 95 4.19 26.92 -14.56
CA ALA A 95 5.59 27.32 -14.39
C ALA A 95 6.30 27.59 -15.73
N THR A 96 7.29 28.48 -15.69
CA THR A 96 8.05 28.96 -16.85
C THR A 96 7.20 29.78 -17.82
N ALA A 97 6.36 30.67 -17.27
CA ALA A 97 5.45 31.48 -18.06
C ALA A 97 6.21 32.42 -19.01
N THR A 98 5.67 32.61 -20.21
CA THR A 98 6.27 33.40 -21.30
C THR A 98 5.27 34.38 -21.90
N GLY A 99 5.77 35.29 -22.75
CA GLY A 99 4.94 36.30 -23.38
C GLY A 99 4.29 37.24 -22.35
N ASP A 100 3.01 37.50 -22.51
CA ASP A 100 2.24 38.38 -21.62
C ASP A 100 1.99 37.76 -20.23
N TRP A 101 2.30 36.48 -20.03
CA TRP A 101 2.10 35.76 -18.76
C TRP A 101 3.33 35.71 -17.85
N VAL A 102 4.46 36.34 -18.25
CA VAL A 102 5.69 36.36 -17.43
C VAL A 102 5.41 36.98 -16.05
N GLY A 103 5.75 36.24 -14.98
CA GLY A 103 5.57 36.68 -13.60
C GLY A 103 4.18 36.38 -13.01
N HIS A 104 3.33 35.70 -13.77
CA HIS A 104 1.98 35.28 -13.39
C HIS A 104 1.87 33.76 -13.27
N GLU A 105 2.96 33.06 -12.97
CA GLU A 105 2.91 31.64 -12.65
C GLU A 105 1.90 31.36 -11.50
N ASP A 106 1.14 30.27 -11.65
CA ASP A 106 0.04 29.83 -10.77
C ASP A 106 -1.23 30.71 -10.80
N ASP A 107 -1.23 31.87 -11.45
CA ASP A 107 -2.44 32.68 -11.63
C ASP A 107 -3.42 32.03 -12.61
N ILE A 108 -4.71 32.33 -12.45
CA ILE A 108 -5.72 32.10 -13.50
C ILE A 108 -5.76 33.34 -14.37
N ALA A 109 -5.46 33.18 -15.67
CA ALA A 109 -5.50 34.24 -16.66
C ALA A 109 -6.83 34.19 -17.43
N GLU A 110 -7.54 35.32 -17.51
CA GLU A 110 -8.79 35.48 -18.26
C GLU A 110 -8.65 36.59 -19.31
N TRP A 111 -9.08 36.34 -20.54
CA TRP A 111 -9.05 37.35 -21.60
C TRP A 111 -10.29 38.24 -21.54
N ASP A 112 -10.14 39.53 -21.26
CA ASP A 112 -11.26 40.48 -21.19
C ASP A 112 -11.75 40.98 -22.56
N GLY A 113 -11.08 40.56 -23.64
CA GLY A 113 -11.27 41.06 -25.00
C GLY A 113 -10.18 42.01 -25.48
N SER A 114 -9.31 42.48 -24.59
CA SER A 114 -8.23 43.42 -24.88
C SER A 114 -6.91 43.11 -24.16
N ALA A 115 -6.97 42.53 -22.97
CA ALA A 115 -5.81 42.15 -22.16
C ALA A 115 -6.11 40.90 -21.31
N TRP A 116 -5.04 40.27 -20.83
CA TRP A 116 -5.13 39.21 -19.82
C TRP A 116 -5.33 39.83 -18.44
N VAL A 117 -6.37 39.38 -17.75
CA VAL A 117 -6.66 39.69 -16.35
C VAL A 117 -6.27 38.49 -15.51
N PHE A 118 -5.41 38.70 -14.51
CA PHE A 118 -4.86 37.63 -13.69
C PHE A 118 -5.51 37.61 -12.31
N THR A 119 -5.83 36.41 -11.83
CA THR A 119 -6.36 36.15 -10.50
C THR A 119 -5.39 35.25 -9.74
N THR A 120 -4.75 35.80 -8.71
CA THR A 120 -3.83 35.05 -7.85
C THR A 120 -4.59 34.13 -6.91
N PRO A 121 -4.26 32.83 -6.86
CA PRO A 121 -4.99 31.87 -6.06
C PRO A 121 -4.70 32.04 -4.55
N ASN A 122 -5.73 31.77 -3.74
CA ASN A 122 -5.59 31.55 -2.30
C ASN A 122 -5.66 30.04 -1.98
N THR A 123 -5.22 29.63 -0.79
CA THR A 123 -5.34 28.22 -0.37
C THR A 123 -6.79 27.76 -0.41
N GLY A 124 -7.07 26.69 -1.16
CA GLY A 124 -8.42 26.17 -1.36
C GLY A 124 -9.04 26.54 -2.70
N PHE A 125 -8.44 27.45 -3.48
CA PHE A 125 -8.86 27.70 -4.86
C PHE A 125 -8.97 26.39 -5.65
N ALA A 126 -10.11 26.17 -6.29
CA ALA A 126 -10.40 24.95 -7.03
C ALA A 126 -10.85 25.26 -8.45
N VAL A 127 -10.30 24.56 -9.43
CA VAL A 127 -10.60 24.79 -10.85
C VAL A 127 -10.71 23.47 -11.62
N TRP A 128 -11.68 23.41 -12.54
CA TRP A 128 -11.78 22.32 -13.53
C TRP A 128 -11.01 22.71 -14.79
N ILE A 129 -10.09 21.84 -15.23
CA ILE A 129 -9.31 22.03 -16.47
C ILE A 129 -9.97 21.18 -17.56
N GLU A 130 -10.51 21.84 -18.59
CA GLU A 130 -11.33 21.19 -19.62
C GLU A 130 -10.53 20.23 -20.51
N ASP A 131 -9.36 20.64 -21.03
CA ASP A 131 -8.52 19.80 -21.89
C ASP A 131 -8.08 18.51 -21.19
N VAL A 132 -7.64 18.64 -19.93
CA VAL A 132 -7.15 17.52 -19.12
C VAL A 132 -8.31 16.68 -18.54
N GLY A 133 -9.51 17.24 -18.43
CA GLY A 133 -10.67 16.60 -17.82
C GLY A 133 -10.48 16.29 -16.33
N ARG A 134 -9.79 17.18 -15.59
CA ARG A 134 -9.50 16.99 -14.16
C ARG A 134 -9.57 18.30 -13.38
N GLN A 135 -9.86 18.16 -12.09
CA GLN A 135 -9.84 19.25 -11.14
C GLN A 135 -8.48 19.37 -10.44
N LYS A 136 -8.03 20.62 -10.24
CA LYS A 136 -6.90 20.95 -9.38
C LYS A 136 -7.33 21.87 -8.23
N VAL A 137 -6.58 21.82 -7.14
CA VAL A 137 -6.72 22.69 -5.98
C VAL A 137 -5.38 23.31 -5.64
N TYR A 138 -5.38 24.60 -5.33
CA TYR A 138 -4.20 25.30 -4.84
C TYR A 138 -4.01 25.03 -3.35
N ASN A 139 -2.92 24.35 -2.98
CA ASN A 139 -2.65 23.97 -1.59
C ASN A 139 -1.98 25.08 -0.75
N GLY A 140 -1.90 26.30 -1.28
CA GLY A 140 -1.17 27.42 -0.70
C GLY A 140 0.26 27.58 -1.23
N THR A 141 0.75 26.63 -2.01
CA THR A 141 2.07 26.71 -2.66
C THR A 141 2.03 26.27 -4.11
N ASN A 142 1.29 25.22 -4.45
CA ASN A 142 1.17 24.68 -5.81
C ASN A 142 -0.26 24.26 -6.12
N TRP A 143 -0.60 24.23 -7.41
CA TRP A 143 -1.78 23.51 -7.91
C TRP A 143 -1.52 22.01 -7.93
N VAL A 144 -2.31 21.27 -7.16
CA VAL A 144 -2.23 19.80 -7.04
C VAL A 144 -3.56 19.16 -7.44
N ALA A 145 -3.56 17.87 -7.77
CA ALA A 145 -4.80 17.17 -8.11
C ALA A 145 -5.76 17.15 -6.90
N PHE A 146 -7.06 17.34 -7.13
CA PHE A 146 -8.07 17.46 -6.06
C PHE A 146 -7.97 16.37 -4.97
N GLY A 147 -7.83 15.10 -5.36
CA GLY A 147 -7.76 13.98 -4.41
C GLY A 147 -6.48 13.95 -3.55
N THR A 148 -5.49 14.81 -3.81
CA THR A 148 -4.24 14.85 -3.03
C THR A 148 -4.27 15.83 -1.87
N THR A 149 -5.22 16.76 -1.85
CA THR A 149 -5.44 17.69 -0.72
C THR A 149 -6.44 17.16 0.30
N VAL A 150 -7.15 16.09 -0.04
CA VAL A 150 -8.13 15.46 0.85
C VAL A 150 -7.40 14.41 1.67
N ASP A 151 -7.33 14.63 2.98
CA ASP A 151 -6.90 13.61 3.93
C ASP A 151 -7.89 12.44 3.90
N HIS A 152 -7.43 11.30 3.38
CA HIS A 152 -8.22 10.08 3.29
C HIS A 152 -8.50 9.48 4.68
N GLY A 153 -7.81 9.91 5.74
CA GLY A 153 -8.03 9.45 7.10
C GLY A 153 -9.42 9.73 7.67
N ASN A 154 -10.17 10.66 7.07
CA ASN A 154 -11.56 10.95 7.41
C ASN A 154 -12.60 10.12 6.64
N LEU A 155 -12.19 9.23 5.73
CA LEU A 155 -13.06 8.22 5.12
C LEU A 155 -13.45 7.18 6.18
N ILE A 156 -14.44 7.49 7.02
CA ILE A 156 -15.14 6.57 7.95
C ILE A 156 -14.31 5.33 8.34
N GLY A 157 -13.34 5.54 9.23
CA GLY A 157 -12.55 4.47 9.80
C GLY A 157 -11.41 3.95 8.92
N LEU A 158 -11.04 4.69 7.87
CA LEU A 158 -9.89 4.40 7.04
C LEU A 158 -8.72 5.39 7.19
N GLY A 159 -7.94 5.28 8.27
CA GLY A 159 -6.69 6.04 8.38
C GLY A 159 -5.64 5.61 7.36
N ASP A 160 -4.72 6.53 7.05
CA ASP A 160 -3.52 6.23 6.26
C ASP A 160 -2.75 5.08 6.91
N ASP A 161 -2.78 3.91 6.28
CA ASP A 161 -2.02 2.70 6.66
C ASP A 161 -2.23 2.20 8.11
N ASP A 162 -3.31 2.64 8.77
CA ASP A 162 -3.59 2.30 10.17
C ASP A 162 -4.41 1.01 10.34
N HIS A 163 -5.08 0.53 9.28
CA HIS A 163 -5.88 -0.69 9.34
C HIS A 163 -5.09 -1.90 9.74
N ALA A 164 -5.63 -2.62 10.71
CA ALA A 164 -5.16 -3.95 11.04
C ALA A 164 -5.26 -4.94 9.85
N GLN A 165 -6.03 -4.64 8.80
CA GLN A 165 -6.22 -5.48 7.62
C GLN A 165 -5.13 -5.35 6.55
N TYR A 166 -4.38 -4.23 6.48
CA TYR A 166 -3.28 -4.09 5.53
C TYR A 166 -1.97 -4.56 6.18
N LEU A 167 -1.34 -5.55 5.56
CA LEU A 167 -0.03 -6.04 5.95
C LEU A 167 1.01 -5.15 5.26
N ASN A 168 1.64 -4.23 5.98
CA ASN A 168 2.78 -3.44 5.48
C ASN A 168 4.11 -4.03 5.98
N ASN A 169 5.22 -3.68 5.30
CA ASN A 169 6.56 -4.18 5.65
C ASN A 169 6.94 -3.93 7.12
N VAL A 170 6.43 -2.87 7.74
CA VAL A 170 6.72 -2.53 9.15
C VAL A 170 5.93 -3.41 10.13
N ARG A 171 4.71 -3.83 9.77
CA ARG A 171 3.80 -4.63 10.60
C ARG A 171 3.94 -6.14 10.40
N HIS A 172 4.61 -6.58 9.33
CA HIS A 172 4.99 -7.97 9.14
C HIS A 172 5.97 -8.47 10.23
N ASP A 173 6.72 -7.55 10.85
CA ASP A 173 7.78 -7.90 11.80
C ASP A 173 7.35 -7.80 13.28
N VAL A 174 6.06 -7.54 13.58
CA VAL A 174 5.59 -7.38 14.97
C VAL A 174 5.03 -8.71 15.50
N PRO A 175 5.72 -9.38 16.45
CA PRO A 175 5.35 -10.72 16.94
C PRO A 175 3.98 -10.78 17.64
N GLU A 176 3.45 -9.63 18.05
CA GLU A 176 2.25 -9.48 18.86
C GLU A 176 0.95 -9.88 18.13
N ARG A 177 0.98 -9.98 16.79
CA ARG A 177 -0.20 -10.35 15.96
C ARG A 177 -0.12 -11.71 15.29
N HIS A 178 0.89 -12.52 15.60
CA HIS A 178 0.97 -13.94 15.21
C HIS A 178 0.69 -14.90 16.40
N PRO A 179 -0.52 -14.91 17.00
CA PRO A 179 -0.87 -15.88 18.05
C PRO A 179 -1.16 -17.29 17.51
N LEU A 180 -1.01 -17.55 16.21
CA LEU A 180 -1.06 -18.90 15.64
C LEU A 180 0.29 -19.30 15.06
N GLY A 181 1.04 -20.05 15.87
CA GLY A 181 2.21 -20.80 15.41
C GLY A 181 3.47 -19.96 15.37
N THR A 182 4.46 -20.42 16.12
CA THR A 182 5.89 -20.19 15.91
C THR A 182 6.20 -19.72 14.49
N VAL A 183 6.85 -18.54 14.36
CA VAL A 183 7.59 -18.03 13.19
C VAL A 183 7.42 -18.93 11.98
N VAL A 184 6.66 -18.49 10.98
CA VAL A 184 6.58 -19.23 9.73
C VAL A 184 8.03 -19.45 9.25
N PRO A 185 8.53 -20.69 9.19
CA PRO A 185 9.98 -20.94 9.09
C PRO A 185 10.61 -20.50 7.76
N HIS A 186 9.84 -19.91 6.82
CA HIS A 186 10.40 -19.39 5.58
C HIS A 186 11.33 -18.19 5.80
N ASP A 187 11.21 -17.47 6.92
CA ASP A 187 12.07 -16.32 7.21
C ASP A 187 13.31 -16.69 8.04
N ASN A 188 13.36 -17.92 8.56
CA ASN A 188 14.54 -18.43 9.25
C ASN A 188 15.41 -19.22 8.27
N LEU A 189 16.03 -18.50 7.32
CA LEU A 189 16.97 -19.05 6.33
C LEU A 189 18.14 -19.82 6.96
N ASN A 190 18.38 -19.64 8.27
CA ASN A 190 19.33 -20.44 9.04
C ASN A 190 18.97 -21.93 9.14
N ASP A 191 17.70 -22.31 8.95
CA ASP A 191 17.27 -23.72 8.95
C ASP A 191 17.36 -24.36 7.55
N LEU A 192 17.54 -23.54 6.50
CA LEU A 192 17.87 -23.94 5.13
C LEU A 192 19.38 -24.03 4.89
N ALA A 193 20.20 -23.60 5.85
CA ALA A 193 21.63 -23.85 5.80
C ALA A 193 21.86 -25.37 5.88
N GLU A 194 22.52 -25.92 4.85
CA GLU A 194 22.97 -27.31 4.79
C GLU A 194 23.51 -27.73 6.16
N LYS A 195 22.81 -28.65 6.83
CA LYS A 195 23.26 -29.14 8.14
C LYS A 195 24.63 -29.78 7.92
N ALA A 196 25.68 -29.10 8.39
CA ALA A 196 27.04 -29.60 8.29
C ALA A 196 27.10 -31.03 8.83
N HIS A 197 27.87 -31.92 8.21
CA HIS A 197 28.00 -33.31 8.64
C HIS A 197 28.32 -33.46 10.15
N ALA A 198 28.93 -32.44 10.76
CA ALA A 198 29.17 -32.36 12.20
C ALA A 198 27.90 -32.33 13.09
N SER A 199 26.71 -32.07 12.53
CA SER A 199 25.44 -32.11 13.27
C SER A 199 24.88 -33.53 13.47
N LEU A 200 25.48 -34.53 12.82
CA LEU A 200 25.12 -35.93 13.01
C LEU A 200 25.81 -36.44 14.29
N SER A 201 25.04 -36.52 15.38
CA SER A 201 25.53 -37.12 16.62
C SER A 201 25.49 -38.65 16.52
N GLY A 202 26.60 -39.32 16.83
CA GLY A 202 26.67 -40.78 16.88
C GLY A 202 27.09 -41.47 15.58
N ILE A 203 27.61 -40.72 14.60
CA ILE A 203 28.18 -41.26 13.36
C ILE A 203 29.66 -40.85 13.29
N GLY A 204 30.58 -41.81 13.32
CA GLY A 204 32.03 -41.62 13.20
C GLY A 204 32.56 -41.93 11.80
N THR A 205 33.83 -41.64 11.54
CA THR A 205 34.51 -41.94 10.25
C THR A 205 34.47 -43.41 9.85
N SER A 206 34.25 -44.31 10.81
CA SER A 206 34.13 -45.76 10.60
C SER A 206 32.73 -46.20 10.16
N ASP A 207 31.70 -45.38 10.40
CA ASP A 207 30.31 -45.72 10.01
C ASP A 207 30.07 -45.51 8.51
N HIS A 208 30.97 -44.77 7.85
CA HIS A 208 31.12 -44.79 6.41
C HIS A 208 32.02 -45.96 5.98
N HIS A 209 31.56 -47.20 6.16
CA HIS A 209 32.13 -48.30 5.41
C HIS A 209 31.92 -48.01 3.92
N ALA A 210 32.95 -47.46 3.27
CA ALA A 210 33.01 -47.36 1.83
C ALA A 210 32.94 -48.79 1.27
N LYS A 211 31.74 -49.22 0.86
CA LYS A 211 31.53 -50.45 0.09
C LYS A 211 32.22 -50.29 -1.25
N THR A 212 33.49 -50.65 -1.33
CA THR A 212 34.19 -50.87 -2.60
C THR A 212 34.27 -52.37 -2.86
N GLY A 213 33.20 -52.95 -3.40
CA GLY A 213 33.18 -54.30 -3.95
C GLY A 213 33.11 -55.44 -2.92
N ASN A 214 32.77 -56.64 -3.38
CA ASN A 214 32.49 -57.86 -2.58
C ASN A 214 33.72 -58.47 -1.86
N TYR A 215 34.73 -57.69 -1.54
CA TYR A 215 35.88 -58.12 -0.75
C TYR A 215 36.17 -57.06 0.31
N GLU A 216 36.18 -57.47 1.58
CA GLU A 216 36.70 -56.63 2.67
C GLU A 216 38.16 -56.29 2.36
N VAL A 217 38.40 -55.03 2.00
CA VAL A 217 39.76 -54.50 1.89
C VAL A 217 40.24 -54.29 3.32
N PHE A 218 40.86 -55.32 3.90
CA PHE A 218 41.57 -55.16 5.17
C PHE A 218 42.70 -54.14 4.95
N PRO A 219 42.69 -52.97 5.63
CA PRO A 219 43.72 -51.96 5.44
C PRO A 219 45.11 -52.51 5.83
N ASN A 220 46.18 -51.79 5.49
CA ASN A 220 47.56 -52.09 5.93
C ASN A 220 47.72 -52.18 7.47
N THR A 221 46.68 -51.91 8.24
CA THR A 221 46.56 -52.09 9.70
C THR A 221 46.77 -53.54 10.17
N GLU A 222 46.66 -54.54 9.29
CA GLU A 222 46.93 -55.95 9.64
C GLU A 222 48.34 -56.43 9.28
N LEU A 223 49.22 -55.54 8.79
CA LEU A 223 50.65 -55.79 8.69
C LEU A 223 51.31 -55.38 10.01
N VAL A 224 51.78 -56.37 10.76
CA VAL A 224 52.40 -56.17 12.07
C VAL A 224 53.89 -56.52 12.04
N THR A 225 54.70 -55.85 12.87
CA THR A 225 56.13 -56.16 13.02
C THR A 225 56.38 -57.36 13.94
N GLY A 226 55.35 -57.79 14.66
CA GLY A 226 55.30 -59.00 15.48
C GLY A 226 53.86 -59.36 15.79
N LEU A 227 53.52 -60.65 15.82
CA LEU A 227 52.18 -61.10 16.18
C LEU A 227 51.90 -60.84 17.68
N PRO A 228 50.70 -60.34 18.04
CA PRO A 228 50.31 -60.22 19.44
C PRO A 228 50.10 -61.61 20.07
N ALA A 229 50.00 -61.68 21.40
CA ALA A 229 49.65 -62.92 22.08
C ALA A 229 48.35 -63.51 21.52
N ALA A 230 48.36 -64.82 21.24
CA ALA A 230 47.18 -65.52 20.79
C ALA A 230 46.13 -65.53 21.91
N ALA A 231 44.89 -65.15 21.59
CA ALA A 231 43.80 -65.00 22.54
C ALA A 231 42.44 -65.11 21.82
N VAL A 232 41.36 -65.36 22.57
CA VAL A 232 40.00 -65.52 22.03
C VAL A 232 39.57 -64.38 21.12
N GLY A 233 39.91 -63.13 21.45
CA GLY A 233 39.58 -61.95 20.64
C GLY A 233 40.30 -61.88 19.29
N ASN A 234 41.24 -62.79 19.03
CA ASN A 234 41.99 -62.88 17.78
C ASN A 234 41.61 -64.08 16.91
N VAL A 235 40.80 -65.03 17.40
CA VAL A 235 40.43 -66.25 16.65
C VAL A 235 39.79 -65.89 15.30
N GLY A 236 40.26 -66.51 14.23
CA GLY A 236 39.81 -66.26 12.86
C GLY A 236 40.44 -65.05 12.18
N ARG A 237 41.17 -64.18 12.90
CA ARG A 237 41.91 -63.08 12.29
C ARG A 237 43.08 -63.61 11.47
N VAL A 238 43.26 -63.07 10.27
CA VAL A 238 44.42 -63.31 9.42
C VAL A 238 45.34 -62.10 9.53
N MET A 239 46.61 -62.32 9.90
CA MET A 239 47.61 -61.26 10.05
C MET A 239 48.81 -61.52 9.16
N ARG A 240 49.45 -60.43 8.73
CA ARG A 240 50.72 -60.48 8.00
C ARG A 240 51.82 -59.98 8.94
N GLU A 241 52.78 -60.84 9.26
CA GLU A 241 53.94 -60.47 10.06
C GLU A 241 55.12 -60.15 9.14
N ARG A 242 55.73 -58.98 9.30
CA ARG A 242 56.96 -58.59 8.62
C ARG A 242 57.82 -57.74 9.56
N THR A 243 58.99 -58.27 9.95
CA THR A 243 59.88 -57.64 10.94
C THR A 243 60.51 -56.33 10.43
N GLY A 244 60.55 -56.09 9.12
CA GLY A 244 61.05 -54.85 8.52
C GLY A 244 60.96 -54.85 6.99
N ALA A 245 61.26 -53.71 6.36
CA ALA A 245 61.29 -53.61 4.90
C ALA A 245 62.32 -54.59 4.30
N GLY A 246 61.95 -55.30 3.23
CA GLY A 246 62.80 -56.30 2.58
C GLY A 246 62.95 -57.63 3.32
N GLN A 247 62.22 -57.83 4.42
CA GLN A 247 62.15 -59.11 5.13
C GLN A 247 60.96 -59.95 4.67
N THR A 248 61.06 -61.25 4.92
CA THR A 248 60.00 -62.22 4.64
C THR A 248 58.69 -61.83 5.34
N THR A 249 57.57 -62.03 4.64
CA THR A 249 56.22 -61.82 5.18
C THR A 249 55.60 -63.17 5.47
N ARG A 250 55.19 -63.39 6.72
CA ARG A 250 54.43 -64.57 7.12
C ARG A 250 52.94 -64.20 7.19
N ILE A 251 52.09 -65.05 6.62
CA ILE A 251 50.64 -64.94 6.77
C ILE A 251 50.23 -65.96 7.81
N CYS A 252 49.66 -65.50 8.92
CA CYS A 252 49.24 -66.35 10.03
C CYS A 252 47.76 -66.17 10.33
N ILE A 253 47.09 -67.24 10.73
CA ILE A 253 45.71 -67.23 11.24
C ILE A 253 45.73 -67.65 12.71
N CYS A 254 44.98 -66.95 13.56
CA CYS A 254 44.81 -67.37 14.95
C CYS A 254 43.72 -68.44 15.03
N VAL A 255 44.03 -69.57 15.65
CA VAL A 255 43.11 -70.69 15.85
C VAL A 255 43.05 -71.08 17.31
N GLU A 256 41.95 -71.74 17.68
CA GLU A 256 41.83 -72.46 18.94
C GLU A 256 42.32 -73.90 18.72
N ASN A 257 43.22 -74.35 19.59
CA ASN A 257 43.80 -75.69 19.52
C ASN A 257 42.97 -76.70 20.32
N ALA A 258 43.31 -77.98 20.20
CA ALA A 258 42.57 -79.06 20.84
C ALA A 258 42.66 -79.10 22.38
N ALA A 259 43.42 -78.19 23.00
CA ALA A 259 43.55 -78.03 24.46
C ALA A 259 42.88 -76.74 24.97
N ASP A 260 41.94 -76.18 24.20
CA ASP A 260 41.25 -74.91 24.46
C ASP A 260 42.21 -73.71 24.65
N GLY A 261 43.41 -73.80 24.06
CA GLY A 261 44.39 -72.73 23.98
C GLY A 261 44.36 -72.04 22.61
N TYR A 262 45.01 -70.88 22.50
CA TYR A 262 45.08 -70.13 21.24
C TYR A 262 46.49 -70.15 20.67
N GLU A 263 46.61 -70.28 19.36
CA GLU A 263 47.90 -70.22 18.68
C GLU A 263 47.81 -69.55 17.30
N TRP A 264 48.94 -69.04 16.82
CA TRP A 264 49.09 -68.52 15.46
C TRP A 264 49.65 -69.60 14.56
N VAL A 265 48.88 -70.01 13.56
CA VAL A 265 49.29 -70.98 12.54
C VAL A 265 49.69 -70.23 11.28
N GLN A 266 50.91 -70.45 10.80
CA GLN A 266 51.36 -69.90 9.53
C GLN A 266 50.70 -70.64 8.37
N ILE A 267 49.99 -69.92 7.50
CA ILE A 267 49.29 -70.44 6.33
C ILE A 267 49.97 -70.05 5.02
N GLY A 268 50.90 -69.10 5.05
CA GLY A 268 51.63 -68.66 3.87
C GLY A 268 52.91 -67.92 4.22
N ILE A 269 53.83 -67.87 3.26
CA ILE A 269 55.08 -67.14 3.38
C ILE A 269 55.43 -66.52 2.03
N SER A 270 55.88 -65.27 2.04
CA SER A 270 56.41 -64.55 0.88
C SER A 270 57.80 -64.08 1.23
N THR A 271 58.80 -64.64 0.55
CA THR A 271 60.23 -64.33 0.69
C THR A 271 60.67 -63.27 -0.28
#